data_AF-A0A453S054-F1
#
_entry.id   AF-A0A453S054-F1
#
_cell.length_a   1.000
_cell.length_b   1.000
_cell.length_c   1.000
_cell.angle_alpha   90.00
_cell.angle_beta   90.00
_cell.angle_gamma   90.00
#
_symmetry.space_group_name_H-M   'P 1'
#
loop_
_entity.id
_entity.type
_entity.pdbx_description
1 polymer ?
#
loop_
_entity_poly.entity_id
_entity_poly.type
_entity_poly.pdbx_seq_one_letter_code
_entity_poly.pdbx_strand_id
1 'polypeptide(L)'
;MTASLVNISNNGLQSNRRLGFHTQLTLDMSVFLDQSCVQSAPIDTRRALYKNIVLSGGTTMFKDFHKRLQNNIKKIVDERVAETNAHHRVEVKPVEVNVVTHPIQSYAVWFGGSVAASSHEFFECCHTKEDYEEHGASICRTSTVFKGMY
;
A
#
# COMPACT_ATOMS: atom_id res chain seq x y z
N MET A 1 -8.49 -3.98 -9.71
CA MET A 1 -7.09 -3.49 -9.65
C MET A 1 -6.51 -3.75 -8.26
N THR A 2 -5.32 -4.33 -8.14
CA THR A 2 -4.69 -4.65 -6.83
C THR A 2 -4.16 -3.37 -6.17
N ALA A 3 -4.87 -2.85 -5.16
CA ALA A 3 -4.35 -1.80 -4.30
C ALA A 3 -3.50 -2.44 -3.18
N SER A 4 -2.22 -2.11 -3.11
CA SER A 4 -1.38 -2.49 -1.97
C SER A 4 -1.64 -1.52 -0.82
N LEU A 5 -2.42 -1.97 0.17
CA LEU A 5 -2.62 -1.25 1.41
C LEU A 5 -1.41 -1.53 2.32
N VAL A 6 -0.48 -0.58 2.41
CA VAL A 6 0.71 -0.71 3.27
C VAL A 6 0.40 -0.08 4.64
N ASN A 7 0.07 -0.93 5.63
CA ASN A 7 -0.17 -0.50 7.01
C ASN A 7 1.15 -0.53 7.80
N ILE A 8 1.67 0.65 8.18
CA ILE A 8 2.95 0.77 8.90
C ILE A 8 2.66 1.20 10.34
N SER A 9 2.54 0.21 11.24
CA SER A 9 2.44 0.43 12.68
C SER A 9 3.84 0.58 13.28
N ASN A 10 4.08 1.72 13.91
CA ASN A 10 5.39 2.16 14.40
C ASN A 10 5.60 1.73 15.86
N ASN A 11 5.84 0.43 16.09
CA ASN A 11 6.19 -0.06 17.43
C ASN A 11 7.72 -0.03 17.63
N GLY A 12 8.18 1.10 18.16
CA GLY A 12 9.49 1.23 18.77
C GLY A 12 10.48 2.03 17.94
N LEU A 13 10.66 3.30 18.29
CA LEU A 13 11.99 3.92 18.45
C LEU A 13 11.81 5.32 19.08
N GLN A 14 12.36 5.42 20.29
CA GLN A 14 12.35 6.57 21.17
C GLN A 14 13.13 7.77 20.59
N SER A 15 12.55 8.95 20.81
CA SER A 15 13.18 10.22 21.20
C SER A 15 14.43 10.77 20.46
N ASN A 16 14.28 12.02 20.00
CA ASN A 16 15.29 13.09 19.91
C ASN A 16 16.20 13.26 18.66
N ARG A 17 15.71 14.02 17.65
CA ARG A 17 16.36 15.18 16.99
C ARG A 17 15.50 15.64 15.77
N ARG A 18 14.98 16.87 15.81
CA ARG A 18 13.74 17.27 15.12
C ARG A 18 13.78 17.57 13.60
N LEU A 19 14.92 17.57 12.90
CA LEU A 19 14.93 17.93 11.46
C LEU A 19 15.69 16.95 10.53
N GLY A 20 16.71 16.23 11.02
CA GLY A 20 17.47 15.25 10.22
C GLY A 20 16.89 13.82 10.19
N PHE A 21 16.11 13.45 11.21
CA PHE A 21 15.53 12.09 11.31
C PHE A 21 14.44 11.83 10.27
N HIS A 22 13.64 12.86 9.95
CA HIS A 22 12.53 12.72 9.00
C HIS A 22 13.03 12.47 7.58
N THR A 23 14.17 13.07 7.20
CA THR A 23 14.74 12.85 5.87
C THR A 23 15.25 11.42 5.69
N GLN A 24 15.91 10.88 6.71
CA GLN A 24 16.45 9.52 6.67
C GLN A 24 15.33 8.48 6.69
N LEU A 25 14.35 8.61 7.59
CA LEU A 25 13.20 7.70 7.68
C LEU A 25 12.46 7.56 6.35
N THR A 26 12.16 8.65 5.64
CA THR A 26 11.40 8.53 4.38
C THR A 26 12.25 8.00 3.22
N LEU A 27 13.58 8.19 3.24
CA LEU A 27 14.46 7.54 2.26
C LEU A 27 14.49 6.04 2.49
N ASP A 28 14.63 5.61 3.75
CA ASP A 28 14.57 4.21 4.15
C ASP A 28 13.21 3.59 3.77
N MET A 29 12.11 4.32 3.98
CA MET A 29 10.77 3.88 3.58
C MET A 29 10.59 3.75 2.07
N SER A 30 11.20 4.64 1.27
CA SER A 30 11.09 4.60 -0.20
C SER A 30 11.84 3.40 -0.76
N VAL A 31 13.03 3.13 -0.23
CA VAL A 31 13.85 1.97 -0.60
C VAL A 31 13.17 0.67 -0.16
N PHE A 32 12.64 0.63 1.07
CA PHE A 32 11.92 -0.54 1.57
C PHE A 32 10.68 -0.86 0.73
N LEU A 33 9.85 0.13 0.41
CA LEU A 33 8.65 -0.06 -0.42
C LEU A 33 9.03 -0.62 -1.79
N ASP A 34 10.08 -0.08 -2.39
CA ASP A 34 10.57 -0.56 -3.68
C ASP A 34 11.09 -2.00 -3.61
N GLN A 35 12.10 -2.26 -2.78
CA GLN A 35 12.82 -3.54 -2.76
C GLN A 35 12.00 -4.67 -2.13
N SER A 36 11.37 -4.41 -0.98
CA SER A 36 10.73 -5.44 -0.17
C SER A 36 9.26 -5.66 -0.54
N CYS A 37 8.55 -4.65 -1.07
CA CYS A 37 7.14 -4.78 -1.40
C CYS A 37 6.89 -4.96 -2.90
N VAL A 38 7.45 -4.07 -3.74
CA VAL A 38 7.12 -4.09 -5.18
C VAL A 38 8.00 -5.07 -5.95
N GLN A 39 9.31 -5.10 -5.70
CA GLN A 39 10.22 -6.00 -6.40
C GLN A 39 10.08 -7.47 -5.96
N SER A 40 9.57 -7.73 -4.77
CA SER A 40 9.21 -9.09 -4.33
C SER A 40 7.92 -9.60 -4.97
N ALA A 41 7.06 -8.70 -5.46
CA ALA A 41 5.81 -9.06 -6.12
C ALA A 41 6.05 -9.61 -7.55
N PRO A 42 5.08 -10.38 -8.10
CA PRO A 42 5.13 -10.85 -9.50
C PRO A 42 5.30 -9.70 -10.50
N ILE A 43 6.11 -9.92 -11.53
CA ILE A 43 6.52 -8.90 -12.51
C ILE A 43 5.32 -8.16 -13.13
N ASP A 44 4.24 -8.88 -13.42
CA ASP A 44 3.05 -8.34 -14.09
C ASP A 44 2.29 -7.30 -13.24
N THR A 45 2.41 -7.40 -11.91
CA THR A 45 1.68 -6.52 -10.98
C THR A 45 2.45 -5.25 -10.65
N ARG A 46 3.78 -5.24 -10.77
CA ARG A 46 4.65 -4.16 -10.26
C ARG A 46 4.27 -2.79 -10.77
N ARG A 47 3.98 -2.67 -12.07
CA ARG A 47 3.56 -1.40 -12.69
C ARG A 47 2.24 -0.88 -12.10
N ALA A 48 1.29 -1.78 -11.85
CA ALA A 48 0.03 -1.41 -11.22
C ALA A 48 0.22 -0.98 -9.76
N LEU A 49 1.17 -1.60 -9.05
CA LEU A 49 1.51 -1.23 -7.67
C LEU A 49 2.15 0.16 -7.57
N TYR A 50 3.12 0.49 -8.44
CA TYR A 50 3.71 1.83 -8.46
C TYR A 50 2.70 2.93 -8.78
N LYS A 51 1.72 2.63 -9.64
CA LYS A 51 0.65 3.57 -10.01
C LYS A 51 -0.37 3.80 -8.88
N ASN A 52 -0.49 2.87 -7.93
CA ASN A 52 -1.56 2.88 -6.93
C ASN A 52 -1.01 2.70 -5.52
N ILE A 53 -0.13 3.62 -5.09
CA ILE A 53 0.35 3.66 -3.72
C ILE A 53 -0.62 4.50 -2.88
N VAL A 54 -1.41 3.85 -2.03
CA VAL A 54 -2.41 4.52 -1.20
C VAL A 54 -1.88 4.74 0.21
N LEU A 55 -1.97 5.97 0.71
CA LEU A 55 -1.60 6.30 2.08
C LEU A 55 -2.77 6.12 3.04
N SER A 56 -2.48 5.53 4.21
CA SER A 56 -3.43 5.36 5.31
C SER A 56 -2.74 5.59 6.66
N GLY A 57 -3.49 6.09 7.64
CA GLY A 57 -3.03 6.32 9.01
C GLY A 57 -2.54 7.75 9.25
N GLY A 58 -2.68 8.22 10.50
CA GLY A 58 -2.38 9.61 10.88
C GLY A 58 -0.92 10.03 10.69
N THR A 59 0.03 9.09 10.74
CA THR A 59 1.47 9.32 10.50
C THR A 59 1.79 9.64 9.04
N THR A 60 0.84 9.47 8.12
CA THR A 60 1.01 9.82 6.70
C THR A 60 0.49 11.21 6.35
N MET A 61 -0.17 11.90 7.30
CA MET A 61 -0.82 13.20 7.08
C MET A 61 0.13 14.40 7.18
N PHE A 62 1.45 14.18 7.29
CA PHE A 62 2.41 15.28 7.27
C PHE A 62 2.35 16.04 5.94
N LYS A 63 2.51 17.36 6.00
CA LYS A 63 2.47 18.23 4.83
C LYS A 63 3.52 17.77 3.81
N ASP A 64 3.09 17.66 2.54
CA ASP A 64 3.90 17.26 1.38
C ASP A 64 4.58 15.87 1.50
N PHE A 65 4.19 15.04 2.46
CA PHE A 65 4.74 13.69 2.64
C PHE A 65 4.57 12.83 1.38
N HIS A 66 3.37 12.85 0.78
CA HIS A 66 3.07 12.11 -0.45
C HIS A 66 3.96 12.51 -1.63
N LYS A 67 4.17 13.82 -1.85
CA LYS A 67 5.05 14.33 -2.92
C LYS A 67 6.48 13.87 -2.71
N ARG A 68 6.94 13.96 -1.46
CA ARG A 68 8.29 13.53 -1.09
C ARG A 68 8.49 12.03 -1.34
N LEU A 69 7.55 11.21 -0.90
CA LEU A 69 7.58 9.77 -1.11
C LEU A 69 7.54 9.43 -2.61
N GLN A 70 6.64 10.07 -3.36
CA GLN A 70 6.51 9.88 -4.81
C GLN A 70 7.81 10.22 -5.54
N ASN A 71 8.43 11.36 -5.23
CA ASN A 71 9.66 11.80 -5.85
C ASN A 71 10.83 10.86 -5.54
N ASN A 72 10.95 10.41 -4.29
CA ASN A 72 11.99 9.46 -3.89
C ASN A 72 11.83 8.12 -4.62
N ILE A 73 10.63 7.55 -4.65
CA ILE A 73 10.37 6.27 -5.35
C ILE A 73 10.61 6.45 -6.85
N LYS A 74 10.11 7.53 -7.45
CA LYS A 74 10.32 7.82 -8.87
C LYS A 74 11.81 7.85 -9.21
N LYS A 75 12.62 8.51 -8.39
CA LYS A 75 14.08 8.55 -8.58
C LYS A 75 14.70 7.15 -8.57
N ILE A 76 14.39 6.32 -7.59
CA ILE A 76 14.91 4.94 -7.47
C ILE A 76 14.46 4.07 -8.66
N VAL A 77 13.23 4.27 -9.15
CA VAL A 77 12.71 3.51 -10.29
C VAL A 77 13.35 3.97 -11.60
N ASP A 78 13.48 5.28 -11.81
CA ASP A 78 14.11 5.87 -13.00
C ASP A 78 15.59 5.46 -13.11
N GLU A 79 16.34 5.49 -12.00
CA GLU A 79 17.75 5.07 -11.95
C GLU A 79 17.90 3.62 -12.42
N ARG A 80 17.08 2.71 -11.90
CA ARG A 80 17.08 1.29 -12.31
C ARG A 80 16.66 1.08 -13.76
N VAL A 81 15.68 1.84 -14.25
CA VAL A 81 15.24 1.76 -15.65
C VAL A 81 16.37 2.23 -16.58
N ALA A 82 17.08 3.30 -16.20
CA ALA A 82 18.25 3.78 -16.94
C ALA A 82 19.37 2.74 -16.99
N GLU A 83 19.70 2.11 -15.87
CA GLU A 83 20.67 1.01 -15.80
C GLU A 83 20.25 -0.16 -16.70
N THR A 84 18.97 -0.56 -16.64
CA THR A 84 18.44 -1.67 -17.45
C THR A 84 18.52 -1.36 -18.94
N ASN A 85 18.14 -0.15 -19.36
CA ASN A 85 18.21 0.30 -20.75
C ASN A 85 19.66 0.31 -21.26
N ALA A 86 20.61 0.72 -20.42
CA ALA A 86 22.04 0.73 -20.76
C ALA A 86 22.60 -0.70 -20.92
N HIS A 87 22.22 -1.63 -20.04
CA HIS A 87 22.74 -3.00 -20.05
C HIS A 87 22.08 -3.92 -21.07
N HIS A 88 20.77 -3.80 -21.29
CA HIS A 88 20.02 -4.80 -22.05
C HIS A 88 19.69 -4.39 -23.49
N ARG A 89 20.00 -3.15 -23.94
CA ARG A 89 19.57 -2.61 -25.25
C ARG A 89 18.06 -2.78 -25.52
N VAL A 90 17.27 -2.87 -24.46
CA VAL A 90 15.81 -2.95 -24.50
C VAL A 90 15.28 -1.62 -23.99
N GLU A 91 14.37 -1.01 -24.74
CA GLU A 91 13.68 0.20 -24.30
C GLU A 91 12.57 -0.17 -23.31
N VAL A 92 12.84 0.02 -22.02
CA VAL A 92 11.83 -0.19 -20.98
C VAL A 92 10.94 1.04 -20.88
N LYS A 93 9.63 0.83 -21.05
CA LYS A 93 8.62 1.90 -20.87
C LYS A 93 8.74 2.52 -19.48
N PRO A 94 8.69 3.86 -19.36
CA PRO A 94 8.75 4.55 -18.08
C PRO A 94 7.63 4.04 -17.16
N VAL A 95 7.94 3.97 -15.86
CA VAL A 95 7.00 3.52 -14.84
C VAL A 95 6.33 4.74 -14.24
N GLU A 96 5.00 4.79 -14.31
CA GLU A 96 4.21 5.83 -13.66
C GLU A 96 4.14 5.54 -12.16
N VAL A 97 4.69 6.45 -11.35
CA VAL A 97 4.62 6.38 -9.88
C VAL A 97 3.61 7.42 -9.40
N ASN A 98 2.60 6.97 -8.68
CA ASN A 98 1.54 7.83 -8.16
C ASN A 98 1.19 7.45 -6.71
N VAL A 99 1.38 8.43 -5.81
CA VAL A 99 1.08 8.31 -4.38
C VAL A 99 -0.21 9.05 -4.10
N VAL A 100 -1.28 8.29 -3.88
CA VAL A 100 -2.64 8.80 -3.70
C VAL A 100 -2.84 9.27 -2.27
N THR A 101 -3.35 10.50 -2.15
CA THR A 101 -3.80 11.06 -0.88
C THR A 101 -5.28 11.34 -0.85
N HIS A 102 -5.86 11.33 0.34
CA HIS A 102 -7.28 11.60 0.53
C HIS A 102 -7.55 12.24 1.90
N PRO A 103 -8.63 13.03 2.06
CA PRO A 103 -8.93 13.71 3.33
C PRO A 103 -9.23 12.78 4.50
N ILE A 104 -9.63 11.54 4.22
CA ILE A 104 -10.09 10.53 5.19
C ILE A 104 -8.92 9.62 5.66
N GLN A 105 -7.68 9.99 5.36
CA GLN A 105 -6.48 9.17 5.60
C GLN A 105 -6.33 8.63 7.02
N SER A 106 -6.66 9.42 8.03
CA SER A 106 -6.51 9.03 9.44
C SER A 106 -7.41 7.88 9.86
N TYR A 107 -8.56 7.71 9.19
CA TYR A 107 -9.53 6.66 9.47
C TYR A 107 -9.95 5.92 8.19
N ALA A 108 -9.06 5.88 7.19
CA ALA A 108 -9.29 5.28 5.88
C ALA A 108 -9.76 3.82 5.98
N VAL A 109 -9.15 3.05 6.89
CA VAL A 109 -9.48 1.65 7.13
C VAL A 109 -10.87 1.51 7.72
N TRP A 110 -11.21 2.34 8.70
CA TRP A 110 -12.53 2.32 9.35
C TRP A 110 -13.62 2.78 8.39
N PHE A 111 -13.36 3.83 7.61
CA PHE A 111 -14.25 4.32 6.57
C PHE A 111 -14.45 3.29 5.45
N GLY A 112 -13.39 2.63 4.99
CA GLY A 112 -13.50 1.54 4.02
C GLY A 112 -14.35 0.39 4.55
N GLY A 113 -14.21 0.04 5.83
CA GLY A 113 -15.03 -0.95 6.51
C GLY A 113 -16.50 -0.55 6.62
N SER A 114 -16.81 0.71 6.95
CA SER A 114 -18.20 1.18 7.04
C SER A 114 -18.89 1.22 5.68
N VAL A 115 -18.17 1.62 4.62
CA VAL A 115 -18.67 1.56 3.24
C VAL A 115 -18.89 0.11 2.82
N ALA A 116 -17.93 -0.78 3.07
CA ALA A 116 -18.07 -2.20 2.73
C ALA A 116 -19.25 -2.84 3.46
N ALA A 117 -19.43 -2.57 4.76
CA ALA A 117 -20.53 -3.09 5.56
C ALA A 117 -21.92 -2.54 5.15
N SER A 118 -21.96 -1.44 4.41
CA SER A 118 -23.20 -0.86 3.90
C SER A 118 -23.67 -1.50 2.58
N SER A 119 -22.82 -2.32 1.95
CA SER A 119 -23.13 -3.03 0.69
C SER A 119 -23.97 -4.27 0.94
N HIS A 120 -24.87 -4.65 0.03
CA HIS A 120 -25.67 -5.86 0.18
C HIS A 120 -24.80 -7.13 0.13
N GLU A 121 -23.77 -7.12 -0.71
CA GLU A 121 -22.77 -8.17 -0.87
C GLU A 121 -22.01 -8.47 0.43
N PHE A 122 -21.99 -7.52 1.39
CA PHE A 122 -21.42 -7.74 2.70
C PHE A 122 -22.01 -8.95 3.41
N PHE A 123 -23.34 -9.02 3.42
CA PHE A 123 -24.07 -10.07 4.13
C PHE A 123 -23.88 -11.45 3.50
N GLU A 124 -23.66 -11.52 2.18
CA GLU A 124 -23.41 -12.78 1.47
C GLU A 124 -22.00 -13.33 1.74
N CYS A 125 -21.03 -12.46 2.02
CA CYS A 125 -19.65 -12.88 2.33
C CYS A 125 -19.42 -13.12 3.82
N CYS A 126 -20.34 -12.72 4.70
CA CYS A 126 -20.23 -12.93 6.14
C CYS A 126 -20.55 -14.38 6.51
N HIS A 127 -19.79 -14.91 7.47
CA HIS A 127 -20.09 -16.20 8.09
C HIS A 127 -21.26 -16.05 9.05
N THR A 128 -22.29 -16.89 8.91
CA THR A 128 -23.43 -16.86 9.82
C THR A 128 -23.09 -17.54 11.15
N LYS A 129 -23.92 -17.27 12.16
CA LYS A 129 -23.79 -17.97 13.44
C LYS A 129 -24.03 -19.48 13.29
N GLU A 130 -24.99 -19.85 12.46
CA GLU A 130 -25.35 -21.24 12.18
C GLU A 130 -24.16 -21.99 11.55
N ASP A 131 -23.51 -21.39 10.54
CA ASP A 131 -22.31 -21.96 9.91
C ASP A 131 -21.17 -22.18 10.90
N TYR A 132 -20.99 -21.24 11.84
CA TYR A 132 -19.96 -21.32 12.88
C TYR A 132 -20.25 -22.43 13.89
N GLU A 133 -21.51 -22.65 14.26
CA GLU A 133 -21.89 -23.73 15.18
C GLU A 133 -21.71 -25.12 14.53
N GLU A 134 -21.92 -25.25 13.22
CA GLU A 134 -21.76 -26.51 12.48
C GLU A 134 -20.28 -26.83 12.15
N HIS A 135 -19.53 -25.86 11.62
CA HIS A 135 -18.17 -26.05 11.10
C HIS A 135 -17.07 -25.59 12.07
N GLY A 136 -17.46 -24.95 13.17
CA GLY A 136 -16.56 -24.39 14.18
C GLY A 136 -15.78 -23.17 13.69
N ALA A 137 -14.79 -22.75 14.49
CA ALA A 137 -13.96 -21.58 14.21
C ALA A 137 -13.07 -21.67 12.96
N SER A 138 -13.07 -22.81 12.26
CA SER A 138 -12.28 -23.01 11.05
C SER A 138 -12.69 -22.07 9.93
N ILE A 139 -13.99 -21.75 9.82
CA ILE A 139 -14.54 -20.89 8.76
C ILE A 139 -14.02 -19.45 8.84
N CYS A 140 -13.75 -18.95 10.06
CA CYS A 140 -13.26 -17.59 10.28
C CYS A 140 -11.80 -17.38 9.87
N ARG A 141 -11.07 -18.44 9.48
CA ARG A 141 -9.66 -18.32 9.04
C ARG A 141 -9.52 -17.63 7.69
N THR A 142 -10.54 -17.71 6.85
CA THR A 142 -10.54 -17.10 5.52
C THR A 142 -11.83 -16.32 5.35
N SER A 143 -11.71 -15.01 5.19
CA SER A 143 -12.81 -14.15 4.76
C SER A 143 -12.72 -13.92 3.26
N THR A 144 -13.82 -14.07 2.55
CA THR A 144 -13.85 -13.81 1.12
C THR A 144 -13.70 -12.31 0.85
N VAL A 145 -12.90 -11.96 -0.16
CA VAL A 145 -12.71 -10.54 -0.54
C VAL A 145 -13.85 -10.12 -1.46
N PHE A 146 -14.49 -9.00 -1.14
CA PHE A 146 -15.62 -8.42 -1.90
C PHE A 146 -15.30 -8.27 -3.39
N LYS A 147 -16.20 -8.80 -4.24
CA LYS A 147 -16.05 -8.76 -5.71
C LYS A 147 -16.51 -7.47 -6.39
N GLY A 148 -17.27 -6.62 -5.68
CA GLY A 148 -17.88 -5.41 -6.24
C GLY A 148 -17.03 -4.14 -6.24
N MET A 149 -15.77 -4.20 -5.80
CA MET A 149 -14.93 -2.99 -5.62
C MET A 149 -13.68 -2.96 -6.52
N TYR A 150 -13.72 -3.59 -7.71
CA TYR A 150 -12.58 -3.63 -8.66
C TYR A 150 -12.81 -2.85 -9.94
#